data_AF-A0A3M1IA58-F1
#
_entry.id   AF-A0A3M1IA58-F1
#
_cell.length_a   1.000
_cell.length_b   1.000
_cell.length_c   1.000
_cell.angle_alpha   90.00
_cell.angle_beta   90.00
_cell.angle_gamma   90.00
#
_symmetry.space_group_name_H-M   'P 1'
#
loop_
_entity.id
_entity.type
_entity.pdbx_description
1 polymer ?
#
loop_
_entity_poly.entity_id
_entity_poly.type
_entity_poly.pdbx_seq_one_letter_code
_entity_poly.pdbx_strand_id
1 'polypeptide(L)'
;MEKLIPYAVQQKKAFFLFTEHDTVYTSGTNTAKDHILDKSIEVKPVRRGGSVTVHSSGQLMFYTVMPFQEVKAGLQGHIRHLEFAIIRSLFERQIYSYTMFPHSGVFTPKGKIAFIGIGLKKGSIFHGAGINIATDLNVYKPILSCGLTIPPTSFVDHISQKEIHKNEIYISFAQSLYKHFKRLYQPIEPAKERMILSHEQKIYANFDLFLHGLHYFNARSFWRAHEAWELYWHTLVEEKKRAVQFFIQWSMAYYKLQQQNWKGANSLLQKAENKLPVAKKEFPSLRANGQLLEDAFFEVVSAVKKQKLIPVVLEL
;
A
#
# COMPACT_ATOMS: atom_id res chain seq x y z
N MET A 1 -19.29 17.05 -6.15
CA MET A 1 -18.17 17.53 -5.30
C MET A 1 -18.00 19.04 -5.33
N GLU A 2 -17.65 19.68 -6.45
CA GLU A 2 -17.29 21.11 -6.44
C GLU A 2 -18.40 22.04 -5.89
N LYS A 3 -19.67 21.70 -6.12
CA LYS A 3 -20.83 22.42 -5.57
C LYS A 3 -20.85 22.45 -4.03
N LEU A 4 -20.18 21.51 -3.36
CA LEU A 4 -20.08 21.46 -1.89
C LEU A 4 -18.96 22.36 -1.33
N ILE A 5 -18.02 22.83 -2.16
CA ILE A 5 -16.87 23.62 -1.69
C ILE A 5 -17.30 24.88 -0.92
N PRO A 6 -18.25 25.72 -1.41
CA PRO A 6 -18.68 26.91 -0.67
C PRO A 6 -19.24 26.56 0.71
N TYR A 7 -20.06 25.50 0.78
CA TYR A 7 -20.64 25.03 2.05
C TYR A 7 -19.59 24.49 3.00
N ALA A 8 -18.63 23.71 2.49
CA ALA A 8 -17.54 23.17 3.29
C ALA A 8 -16.75 24.30 3.97
N VAL A 9 -16.33 25.29 3.19
CA VAL A 9 -15.51 26.42 3.67
C VAL A 9 -16.32 27.33 4.60
N GLN A 10 -17.52 27.76 4.20
CA GLN A 10 -18.33 28.71 4.99
C GLN A 10 -18.78 28.11 6.33
N GLN A 11 -19.17 26.84 6.34
CA GLN A 11 -19.67 26.17 7.54
C GLN A 11 -18.57 25.47 8.34
N LYS A 12 -17.32 25.49 7.85
CA LYS A 12 -16.20 24.71 8.39
C LYS A 12 -16.55 23.22 8.58
N LYS A 13 -17.23 22.64 7.59
CA LYS A 13 -17.69 21.24 7.61
C LYS A 13 -16.99 20.41 6.55
N ALA A 14 -16.67 19.17 6.92
CA ALA A 14 -16.19 18.16 5.98
C ALA A 14 -17.36 17.32 5.45
N PHE A 15 -17.36 17.08 4.14
CA PHE A 15 -18.27 16.17 3.46
C PHE A 15 -17.49 14.95 2.96
N PHE A 16 -18.09 13.79 3.14
CA PHE A 16 -17.54 12.49 2.79
C PHE A 16 -18.55 11.78 1.91
N LEU A 17 -18.19 11.50 0.67
CA LEU A 17 -19.09 10.93 -0.32
C LEU A 17 -18.57 9.58 -0.76
N PHE A 18 -19.46 8.60 -0.79
CA PHE A 18 -19.22 7.30 -1.40
C PHE A 18 -20.10 7.16 -2.64
N THR A 19 -19.53 6.69 -3.74
CA THR A 19 -20.27 6.48 -5.00
C THR A 19 -19.54 5.47 -5.89
N GLU A 20 -20.19 5.11 -7.00
CA GLU A 20 -19.54 4.54 -8.18
C GLU A 20 -19.72 5.52 -9.35
N HIS A 21 -19.01 5.29 -10.46
CA HIS A 21 -19.22 5.99 -11.72
C HIS A 21 -19.36 4.99 -12.85
N ASP A 22 -20.11 5.37 -13.88
CA ASP A 22 -19.93 4.77 -15.20
C ASP A 22 -18.49 4.98 -15.70
N THR A 23 -18.06 4.19 -16.69
CA THR A 23 -16.69 4.26 -17.19
C THR A 23 -16.34 5.67 -17.66
N VAL A 24 -15.36 6.29 -17.00
CA VAL A 24 -14.88 7.63 -17.32
C VAL A 24 -13.37 7.72 -17.12
N TYR A 25 -12.68 8.18 -18.16
CA TYR A 25 -11.26 8.50 -18.10
C TYR A 25 -11.07 9.95 -17.70
N THR A 26 -10.18 10.18 -16.74
CA THR A 26 -9.87 11.54 -16.28
C THR A 26 -8.38 11.80 -16.25
N SER A 27 -7.95 12.97 -16.71
CA SER A 27 -6.56 13.41 -16.63
C SER A 27 -6.35 14.39 -15.49
N GLY A 28 -5.40 14.07 -14.61
CA GLY A 28 -4.93 14.99 -13.56
C GLY A 28 -3.80 15.90 -14.08
N THR A 29 -3.29 16.76 -13.20
CA THR A 29 -2.29 17.79 -13.54
C THR A 29 -0.96 17.24 -14.06
N ASN A 30 -0.62 15.98 -13.74
CA ASN A 30 0.66 15.37 -14.09
C ASN A 30 0.52 14.35 -15.23
N THR A 31 -0.52 14.48 -16.05
CA THR A 31 -0.75 13.56 -17.17
C THR A 31 0.17 13.89 -18.34
N ALA A 32 1.10 12.98 -18.65
CA ALA A 32 1.90 13.04 -19.87
C ALA A 32 1.15 12.44 -21.07
N LYS A 33 1.50 12.87 -22.28
CA LYS A 33 0.80 12.48 -23.53
C LYS A 33 0.90 10.99 -23.82
N ASP A 34 2.02 10.38 -23.48
CA ASP A 34 2.33 8.96 -23.60
C ASP A 34 1.64 8.10 -22.53
N HIS A 35 1.07 8.71 -21.49
CA HIS A 35 0.25 7.98 -20.52
C HIS A 35 -1.14 7.60 -21.06
N ILE A 36 -1.57 8.18 -22.18
CA ILE A 36 -2.80 7.80 -22.88
C ILE A 36 -2.39 6.93 -24.07
N LEU A 37 -2.57 5.62 -23.97
CA LEU A 37 -2.07 4.66 -24.96
C LEU A 37 -3.02 4.58 -26.16
N ASP A 38 -4.31 4.50 -25.88
CA ASP A 38 -5.36 4.54 -26.90
C ASP A 38 -5.87 5.98 -27.06
N LYS A 39 -5.75 6.53 -28.27
CA LYS A 39 -6.18 7.89 -28.58
C LYS A 39 -7.68 8.00 -28.90
N SER A 40 -8.39 6.88 -29.00
CA SER A 40 -9.83 6.87 -29.29
C SER A 40 -10.70 7.13 -28.07
N ILE A 41 -10.16 6.97 -26.86
CA ILE A 41 -10.92 7.19 -25.62
C ILE A 41 -11.11 8.69 -25.32
N GLU A 42 -12.27 9.05 -24.80
CA GLU A 42 -12.52 10.41 -24.30
C GLU A 42 -11.91 10.59 -22.89
N VAL A 43 -10.90 11.45 -22.76
CA VAL A 43 -10.26 11.75 -21.47
C VAL A 43 -10.64 13.14 -20.99
N LYS A 44 -11.32 13.23 -19.83
CA LYS A 44 -11.80 14.48 -19.25
C LYS A 44 -10.76 15.10 -18.32
N PRO A 45 -10.26 16.33 -18.58
CA PRO A 45 -9.33 17.00 -17.67
C PRO A 45 -10.03 17.41 -16.38
N VAL A 46 -9.40 17.11 -15.24
CA VAL A 46 -9.94 17.43 -13.91
C VAL A 46 -8.84 18.01 -13.02
N ARG A 47 -9.22 18.89 -12.09
CA ARG A 47 -8.29 19.61 -11.20
C ARG A 47 -7.90 18.78 -9.98
N ARG A 48 -7.22 17.66 -10.21
CA ARG A 48 -6.61 16.81 -9.17
C ARG A 48 -5.15 16.51 -9.49
N GLY A 49 -4.36 16.22 -8.46
CA GLY A 49 -3.02 15.67 -8.62
C GLY A 49 -3.00 14.29 -9.28
N GLY A 50 -1.82 13.87 -9.72
CA GLY A 50 -1.60 12.60 -10.40
C GLY A 50 -1.82 12.66 -11.90
N SER A 51 -1.60 11.52 -12.56
CA SER A 51 -1.74 11.34 -14.01
C SER A 51 -3.19 10.96 -14.40
N VAL A 52 -3.37 10.52 -15.64
CA VAL A 52 -4.57 9.86 -16.13
C VAL A 52 -4.94 8.64 -15.27
N THR A 53 -6.23 8.47 -15.05
CA THR A 53 -6.85 7.29 -14.40
C THR A 53 -8.20 7.03 -15.05
N VAL A 54 -8.80 5.91 -14.69
CA VAL A 54 -10.17 5.53 -15.04
C VAL A 54 -10.98 5.28 -13.77
N HIS A 55 -12.26 5.61 -13.83
CA HIS A 55 -13.27 5.20 -12.87
C HIS A 55 -14.32 4.39 -13.60
N SER A 56 -14.85 3.34 -12.98
CA SER A 56 -15.82 2.44 -13.60
C SER A 56 -16.65 1.73 -12.55
N SER A 57 -17.75 1.10 -12.98
CA SER A 57 -18.53 0.21 -12.12
C SER A 57 -17.62 -0.88 -11.56
N GLY A 58 -17.80 -1.20 -10.28
CA GLY A 58 -16.87 -2.10 -9.59
C GLY A 58 -15.76 -1.36 -8.81
N GLN A 59 -15.66 -0.03 -8.94
CA GLN A 59 -14.74 0.80 -8.18
C GLN A 59 -15.48 1.63 -7.13
N LEU A 60 -15.11 1.48 -5.85
CA LEU A 60 -15.63 2.32 -4.77
C LEU A 60 -14.90 3.67 -4.79
N MET A 61 -15.65 4.75 -5.03
CA MET A 61 -15.14 6.10 -4.92
C MET A 61 -15.35 6.62 -3.51
N PHE A 62 -14.29 7.18 -2.92
CA PHE A 62 -14.35 7.91 -1.67
C PHE A 62 -13.85 9.33 -1.90
N TYR A 63 -14.77 10.30 -1.83
CA TYR A 63 -14.45 11.72 -1.99
C TYR A 63 -14.52 12.46 -0.66
N THR A 64 -13.49 13.25 -0.40
CA THR A 64 -13.40 14.19 0.71
C THR A 64 -13.62 15.60 0.15
N VAL A 65 -14.50 16.39 0.76
CA VAL A 65 -14.62 17.83 0.49
C VAL A 65 -14.56 18.54 1.83
N MET A 66 -13.43 19.16 2.15
CA MET A 66 -13.22 19.76 3.47
C MET A 66 -12.37 21.04 3.39
N PRO A 67 -12.54 21.98 4.34
CA PRO A 67 -11.68 23.15 4.41
C PRO A 67 -10.24 22.73 4.65
N PHE A 68 -9.32 23.26 3.85
CA PHE A 68 -7.90 22.93 3.95
C PHE A 68 -7.31 23.34 5.31
N GLN A 69 -7.84 24.40 5.93
CA GLN A 69 -7.42 24.86 7.26
C GLN A 69 -7.66 23.81 8.36
N GLU A 70 -8.64 22.91 8.18
CA GLU A 70 -8.92 21.81 9.12
C GLU A 70 -8.01 20.60 8.87
N VAL A 71 -7.21 20.61 7.80
CA VAL A 71 -6.24 19.58 7.46
C VAL A 71 -4.88 19.95 8.05
N LYS A 72 -4.72 19.77 9.36
CA LYS A 72 -3.48 20.11 10.09
C LYS A 72 -2.22 19.45 9.51
N ALA A 73 -2.36 18.24 8.97
CA ALA A 73 -1.27 17.47 8.36
C ALA A 73 -0.88 17.94 6.93
N GLY A 74 -1.55 18.98 6.41
CA GLY A 74 -1.35 19.46 5.05
C GLY A 74 -1.82 18.48 3.96
N LEU A 75 -1.54 18.82 2.70
CA LEU A 75 -2.04 18.08 1.54
C LEU A 75 -1.45 16.65 1.49
N GLN A 76 -0.14 16.53 1.70
CA GLN A 76 0.54 15.22 1.74
C GLN A 76 0.07 14.38 2.93
N GLY A 77 -0.12 14.98 4.10
CA GLY A 77 -0.68 14.28 5.25
C GLY A 77 -2.10 13.76 4.99
N HIS A 78 -2.93 14.51 4.26
CA HIS A 78 -4.26 14.02 3.85
C HIS A 78 -4.18 12.81 2.91
N ILE A 79 -3.25 12.80 1.95
CA ILE A 79 -2.99 11.63 1.11
C ILE A 79 -2.62 10.44 1.98
N ARG A 80 -1.69 10.62 2.94
CA ARG A 80 -1.30 9.55 3.88
C ARG A 80 -2.46 9.07 4.72
N HIS A 81 -3.35 9.96 5.15
CA HIS A 81 -4.55 9.55 5.89
C HIS A 81 -5.50 8.70 5.05
N LEU A 82 -5.69 9.03 3.77
CA LEU A 82 -6.44 8.19 2.84
C LEU A 82 -5.78 6.82 2.66
N GLU A 83 -4.47 6.79 2.43
CA GLU A 83 -3.70 5.55 2.29
C GLU A 83 -3.86 4.64 3.52
N PHE A 84 -3.63 5.17 4.72
CA PHE A 84 -3.74 4.40 5.95
C PHE A 84 -5.17 3.95 6.26
N ALA A 85 -6.17 4.77 5.99
CA ALA A 85 -7.56 4.37 6.19
C ALA A 85 -7.95 3.21 5.25
N ILE A 86 -7.48 3.24 4.00
CA ILE A 86 -7.69 2.16 3.03
C ILE A 86 -6.94 0.90 3.47
N ILE A 87 -5.66 1.01 3.84
CA ILE A 87 -4.84 -0.12 4.33
C ILE A 87 -5.51 -0.80 5.54
N ARG A 88 -5.98 -0.02 6.52
CA ARG A 88 -6.69 -0.56 7.70
C ARG A 88 -7.98 -1.28 7.31
N SER A 89 -8.72 -0.74 6.34
CA SER A 89 -9.96 -1.34 5.84
C SER A 89 -9.72 -2.66 5.08
N LEU A 90 -8.61 -2.74 4.34
CA LEU A 90 -8.16 -3.96 3.67
C LEU A 90 -7.65 -5.00 4.67
N PHE A 91 -6.91 -4.57 5.69
CA PHE A 91 -6.36 -5.44 6.73
C PHE A 91 -7.45 -6.15 7.55
N GLU A 92 -8.55 -5.47 7.87
CA GLU A 92 -9.73 -6.10 8.51
C GLU A 92 -10.31 -7.26 7.71
N ARG A 93 -10.00 -7.32 6.41
CA ARG A 93 -10.42 -8.36 5.46
C ARG A 93 -9.28 -9.27 5.05
N GLN A 94 -8.19 -9.26 5.82
CA GLN A 94 -6.98 -10.07 5.59
C GLN A 94 -6.29 -9.81 4.26
N ILE A 95 -6.49 -8.61 3.67
CA ILE A 95 -5.77 -8.19 2.48
C ILE A 95 -4.60 -7.32 2.90
N TYR A 96 -3.40 -7.87 2.76
CA TYR A 96 -2.16 -7.14 3.01
C TYR A 96 -1.90 -6.11 1.92
N SER A 97 -1.62 -4.88 2.35
CA SER A 97 -1.42 -3.75 1.45
C SER A 97 -0.45 -2.72 2.05
N TYR A 98 0.18 -1.92 1.19
CA TYR A 98 1.26 -1.01 1.55
C TYR A 98 1.23 0.27 0.69
N THR A 99 1.99 1.27 1.12
CA THR A 99 2.23 2.51 0.36
C THR A 99 3.58 2.43 -0.36
N MET A 100 3.74 3.12 -1.49
CA MET A 100 4.98 3.07 -2.27
C MET A 100 5.47 4.47 -2.61
N PHE A 101 6.21 5.12 -1.72
CA PHE A 101 6.78 6.45 -2.01
C PHE A 101 7.72 6.40 -3.24
N PRO A 102 7.67 7.37 -4.17
CA PRO A 102 6.87 8.60 -4.17
C PRO A 102 5.47 8.47 -4.80
N HIS A 103 5.01 7.26 -5.10
CA HIS A 103 3.74 6.98 -5.76
C HIS A 103 2.57 6.91 -4.77
N SER A 104 1.63 7.86 -4.89
CA SER A 104 0.41 7.86 -4.09
C SER A 104 -0.51 6.69 -4.43
N GLY A 105 -1.21 6.19 -3.43
CA GLY A 105 -2.16 5.08 -3.55
C GLY A 105 -1.80 3.89 -2.67
N VAL A 106 -2.59 2.83 -2.78
CA VAL A 106 -2.41 1.61 -2.00
C VAL A 106 -2.11 0.45 -2.94
N PHE A 107 -1.11 -0.33 -2.57
CA PHE A 107 -0.55 -1.43 -3.35
C PHE A 107 -0.67 -2.73 -2.58
N THR A 108 -0.71 -3.83 -3.30
CA THR A 108 -0.67 -5.20 -2.77
C THR A 108 0.41 -5.97 -3.54
N PRO A 109 0.76 -7.21 -3.13
CA PRO A 109 1.62 -8.07 -3.95
C PRO A 109 1.07 -8.33 -5.36
N LYS A 110 -0.26 -8.26 -5.56
CA LYS A 110 -0.92 -8.48 -6.86
C LYS A 110 -1.02 -7.24 -7.74
N GLY A 111 -0.74 -6.05 -7.21
CA GLY A 111 -0.82 -4.81 -7.96
C GLY A 111 -1.40 -3.63 -7.17
N LYS A 112 -1.65 -2.52 -7.86
CA LYS A 112 -2.20 -1.30 -7.27
C LYS A 112 -3.73 -1.43 -7.10
N ILE A 113 -4.21 -1.38 -5.86
CA ILE A 113 -5.64 -1.56 -5.54
C ILE A 113 -6.39 -0.23 -5.35
N ALA A 114 -5.69 0.83 -4.92
CA ALA A 114 -6.31 2.14 -4.74
C ALA A 114 -5.50 3.28 -5.39
N PHE A 115 -6.22 4.20 -6.01
CA PHE A 115 -5.71 5.34 -6.76
C PHE A 115 -6.15 6.62 -6.06
N ILE A 116 -5.18 7.42 -5.60
CA ILE A 116 -5.46 8.63 -4.81
C ILE A 116 -5.03 9.86 -5.60
N GLY A 117 -5.97 10.78 -5.78
CA GLY A 117 -5.77 12.06 -6.42
C GLY A 117 -6.66 13.11 -5.77
N ILE A 118 -6.04 14.14 -5.20
CA ILE A 118 -6.74 15.24 -4.53
C ILE A 118 -6.44 16.57 -5.22
N GLY A 119 -7.39 17.49 -5.16
CA GLY A 119 -7.27 18.85 -5.65
C GLY A 119 -7.45 19.86 -4.52
N LEU A 120 -6.96 21.08 -4.71
CA LEU A 120 -7.20 22.23 -3.83
C LEU A 120 -7.91 23.32 -4.63
N LYS A 121 -9.07 23.78 -4.17
CA LYS A 121 -9.84 24.85 -4.84
C LYS A 121 -10.55 25.70 -3.79
N LYS A 122 -10.35 27.02 -3.87
CA LYS A 122 -10.98 28.03 -2.99
C LYS A 122 -10.87 27.68 -1.49
N GLY A 123 -9.69 27.24 -1.04
CA GLY A 123 -9.45 26.89 0.36
C GLY A 123 -10.06 25.56 0.82
N SER A 124 -10.60 24.74 -0.09
CA SER A 124 -11.08 23.39 0.19
C SER A 124 -10.30 22.35 -0.60
N ILE A 125 -9.95 21.25 0.06
CA ILE A 125 -9.51 20.04 -0.64
C ILE A 125 -10.72 19.28 -1.16
N PHE A 126 -10.59 18.68 -2.33
CA PHE A 126 -11.65 17.90 -2.98
C PHE A 126 -11.07 16.73 -3.80
N HIS A 127 -11.91 15.83 -4.30
CA HIS A 127 -11.56 14.48 -4.81
C HIS A 127 -11.22 13.51 -3.68
N GLY A 128 -10.30 12.56 -3.88
CA GLY A 128 -10.05 11.50 -2.91
C GLY A 128 -9.47 10.25 -3.53
N ALA A 129 -10.10 9.10 -3.29
CA ALA A 129 -9.61 7.78 -3.68
C ALA A 129 -10.63 7.03 -4.55
N GLY A 130 -10.13 6.26 -5.52
CA GLY A 130 -10.86 5.16 -6.16
C GLY A 130 -10.24 3.84 -5.73
N ILE A 131 -11.03 2.95 -5.14
CA ILE A 131 -10.61 1.63 -4.66
C ILE A 131 -11.26 0.56 -5.52
N ASN A 132 -10.46 -0.28 -6.16
CA ASN A 132 -10.99 -1.37 -6.99
C ASN A 132 -11.54 -2.46 -6.09
N ILE A 133 -12.86 -2.63 -6.06
CA ILE A 133 -13.52 -3.68 -5.28
C ILE A 133 -13.82 -4.88 -6.18
N ALA A 134 -14.67 -4.68 -7.18
CA ALA A 134 -15.02 -5.66 -8.21
C ALA A 134 -14.93 -5.03 -9.60
N THR A 135 -13.88 -4.22 -9.83
CA THR A 135 -13.70 -3.45 -11.07
C THR A 135 -13.22 -4.39 -12.17
N ASP A 136 -13.83 -4.35 -13.36
CA ASP A 136 -13.20 -4.96 -14.54
C ASP A 136 -11.93 -4.18 -14.88
N LEU A 137 -10.78 -4.80 -14.65
CA LEU A 137 -9.47 -4.16 -14.81
C LEU A 137 -9.08 -3.92 -16.28
N ASN A 138 -9.81 -4.49 -17.24
CA ASN A 138 -9.60 -4.21 -18.67
C ASN A 138 -9.74 -2.72 -19.00
N VAL A 139 -10.54 -1.98 -18.23
CA VAL A 139 -10.70 -0.53 -18.38
C VAL A 139 -9.41 0.25 -18.22
N TYR A 140 -8.36 -0.32 -17.61
CA TYR A 140 -7.05 0.31 -17.49
C TYR A 140 -6.16 0.12 -18.73
N LYS A 141 -6.40 -0.87 -19.60
CA LYS A 141 -5.56 -1.16 -20.78
C LYS A 141 -5.32 0.05 -21.70
N PRO A 142 -6.31 0.95 -21.92
CA PRO A 142 -6.12 2.13 -22.76
C PRO A 142 -5.14 3.18 -22.20
N ILE A 143 -4.70 3.06 -20.95
CA ILE A 143 -3.90 4.09 -20.25
C ILE A 143 -2.72 3.49 -19.48
N LEU A 144 -1.64 4.26 -19.34
CA LEU A 144 -0.58 4.02 -18.36
C LEU A 144 -0.90 4.82 -17.09
N SER A 145 -1.75 4.26 -16.24
CA SER A 145 -2.21 4.93 -15.02
C SER A 145 -1.05 5.32 -14.10
N CYS A 146 -1.02 6.57 -13.66
CA CYS A 146 0.07 7.14 -12.85
C CYS A 146 1.49 7.07 -13.48
N GLY A 147 1.63 6.71 -14.77
CA GLY A 147 2.94 6.48 -15.41
C GLY A 147 3.66 5.23 -14.88
N LEU A 148 2.94 4.30 -14.24
CA LEU A 148 3.50 3.11 -13.61
C LEU A 148 3.25 1.88 -14.46
N THR A 149 4.25 1.00 -14.52
CA THR A 149 4.13 -0.35 -15.11
C THR A 149 3.55 -1.38 -14.15
N ILE A 150 3.20 -0.95 -12.92
CA ILE A 150 2.56 -1.81 -11.93
C ILE A 150 1.09 -2.02 -12.34
N PRO A 151 0.65 -3.26 -12.56
CA PRO A 151 -0.73 -3.53 -12.95
C PRO A 151 -1.72 -3.14 -11.84
N PRO A 152 -2.95 -2.76 -12.19
CA PRO A 152 -4.02 -2.65 -11.20
C PRO A 152 -4.39 -4.05 -10.67
N THR A 153 -4.96 -4.09 -9.48
CA THR A 153 -5.63 -5.28 -8.92
C THR A 153 -6.99 -4.85 -8.34
N SER A 154 -7.85 -5.79 -8.02
CA SER A 154 -9.15 -5.57 -7.39
C SER A 154 -9.30 -6.40 -6.13
N PHE A 155 -10.11 -5.96 -5.17
CA PHE A 155 -10.40 -6.68 -3.92
C PHE A 155 -10.81 -8.14 -4.17
N VAL A 156 -11.67 -8.39 -5.17
CA VAL A 156 -12.10 -9.74 -5.55
C VAL A 156 -10.95 -10.66 -6.00
N ASP A 157 -9.82 -10.12 -6.45
CA ASP A 157 -8.65 -10.91 -6.82
C ASP A 157 -7.91 -11.48 -5.60
N HIS A 158 -8.22 -11.00 -4.38
CA HIS A 158 -7.55 -11.40 -3.14
C HIS A 158 -8.35 -12.39 -2.29
N ILE A 159 -9.58 -12.72 -2.67
CA ILE A 159 -10.49 -13.54 -1.87
C ILE A 159 -10.88 -14.81 -2.64
N SER A 160 -10.99 -15.93 -1.93
CA SER A 160 -11.20 -17.25 -2.55
C SER A 160 -12.68 -17.66 -2.70
N GLN A 161 -13.64 -16.81 -2.30
CA GLN A 161 -15.05 -17.20 -2.19
C GLN A 161 -15.88 -16.87 -3.44
N LYS A 162 -16.75 -17.83 -3.81
CA LYS A 162 -17.54 -17.87 -5.05
C LYS A 162 -18.89 -17.13 -5.00
N GLU A 163 -19.35 -16.69 -3.84
CA GLU A 163 -20.55 -15.86 -3.72
C GLU A 163 -20.31 -14.80 -2.67
N ILE A 164 -19.99 -13.59 -3.11
CA ILE A 164 -20.06 -12.42 -2.25
C ILE A 164 -20.89 -11.37 -2.96
N HIS A 165 -21.96 -10.93 -2.30
CA HIS A 165 -22.77 -9.85 -2.82
C HIS A 165 -21.95 -8.56 -2.86
N LYS A 166 -21.67 -8.06 -4.07
CA LYS A 166 -20.91 -6.82 -4.32
C LYS A 166 -21.35 -5.70 -3.37
N ASN A 167 -22.66 -5.50 -3.20
CA ASN A 167 -23.21 -4.45 -2.34
C ASN A 167 -22.80 -4.57 -0.87
N GLU A 168 -22.68 -5.78 -0.33
CA GLU A 168 -22.28 -5.99 1.07
C GLU A 168 -20.79 -5.67 1.29
N ILE A 169 -19.92 -6.05 0.35
CA ILE A 169 -18.50 -5.65 0.39
C ILE A 169 -18.42 -4.13 0.34
N TYR A 170 -19.16 -3.50 -0.58
CA TYR A 170 -19.12 -2.05 -0.75
C TYR A 170 -19.54 -1.31 0.50
N ILE A 171 -20.69 -1.66 1.08
CA ILE A 171 -21.22 -1.00 2.27
C ILE A 171 -20.26 -1.22 3.44
N SER A 172 -19.86 -2.47 3.69
CA SER A 172 -18.95 -2.77 4.81
C SER A 172 -17.59 -2.10 4.65
N PHE A 173 -17.07 -2.03 3.43
CA PHE A 173 -15.77 -1.38 3.14
C PHE A 173 -15.88 0.13 3.29
N ALA A 174 -16.93 0.76 2.76
CA ALA A 174 -17.19 2.18 2.93
C ALA A 174 -17.33 2.57 4.41
N GLN A 175 -18.03 1.77 5.21
CA GLN A 175 -18.16 1.97 6.65
C GLN A 175 -16.81 1.87 7.38
N SER A 176 -16.02 0.83 7.09
CA SER A 176 -14.68 0.65 7.65
C SER A 176 -13.75 1.80 7.26
N LEU A 177 -13.74 2.17 5.98
CA LEU A 177 -12.95 3.27 5.45
C LEU A 177 -13.32 4.60 6.12
N TYR A 178 -14.61 4.91 6.22
CA TYR A 178 -15.08 6.11 6.92
C TYR A 178 -14.66 6.11 8.39
N LYS A 179 -14.82 4.99 9.10
CA LYS A 179 -14.43 4.85 10.51
C LYS A 179 -12.93 5.13 10.71
N HIS A 180 -12.07 4.48 9.94
CA HIS A 180 -10.62 4.64 10.03
C HIS A 180 -10.17 6.04 9.61
N PHE A 181 -10.75 6.57 8.52
CA PHE A 181 -10.44 7.90 8.04
C PHE A 181 -10.83 8.98 9.05
N LYS A 182 -12.06 8.92 9.60
CA LYS A 182 -12.54 9.89 10.59
C LYS A 182 -11.68 9.92 11.85
N ARG A 183 -11.19 8.76 12.31
CA ARG A 183 -10.32 8.66 13.49
C ARG A 183 -9.01 9.46 13.33
N LEU A 184 -8.48 9.58 12.11
CA LEU A 184 -7.25 10.34 11.82
C LEU A 184 -7.47 11.86 11.86
N TYR A 185 -8.72 12.33 11.94
CA TYR A 185 -9.09 13.75 12.03
C TYR A 185 -9.73 14.14 13.36
N GLN A 186 -9.91 13.20 14.30
CA GLN A 186 -10.39 13.53 15.63
C GLN A 186 -9.27 14.15 16.47
N PRO A 187 -9.56 15.18 17.29
CA PRO A 187 -8.62 15.66 18.29
C PRO A 187 -8.32 14.51 19.25
N ILE A 188 -7.05 14.13 19.36
CA ILE A 188 -6.62 13.19 20.38
C ILE A 188 -6.27 14.05 21.62
N GLU A 189 -6.77 13.71 22.81
CA GLU A 189 -6.31 14.37 24.04
C GLU A 189 -4.78 14.26 24.11
N PRO A 190 -4.01 15.32 24.43
CA PRO A 190 -2.54 15.31 24.33
C PRO A 190 -1.86 14.14 25.07
N ALA A 191 -2.45 13.67 26.17
CA ALA A 191 -1.98 12.50 26.93
C ALA A 191 -2.26 11.16 26.22
N LYS A 192 -3.44 11.00 25.62
CA LYS A 192 -3.78 9.85 24.75
C LYS A 192 -3.11 9.95 23.39
N GLU A 193 -2.76 11.14 22.92
CA GLU A 193 -2.07 11.41 21.68
C GLU A 193 -0.66 10.84 21.75
N ARG A 194 0.09 11.12 22.83
CA ARG A 194 1.39 10.47 23.06
C ARG A 194 1.29 8.96 23.17
N MET A 195 0.23 8.41 23.76
CA MET A 195 0.08 6.96 23.98
C MET A 195 -0.40 6.21 22.73
N ILE A 196 -1.44 6.71 22.03
CA ILE A 196 -2.05 6.11 20.84
C ILE A 196 -1.18 6.39 19.60
N LEU A 197 -0.62 7.60 19.44
CA LEU A 197 0.33 7.86 18.35
C LEU A 197 1.62 7.06 18.57
N SER A 198 2.13 6.94 19.80
CA SER A 198 3.34 6.12 20.02
C SER A 198 3.11 4.62 19.94
N HIS A 199 1.89 4.09 20.12
CA HIS A 199 1.62 2.65 19.96
C HIS A 199 1.09 2.33 18.56
N GLU A 200 0.03 2.98 18.09
CA GLU A 200 -0.52 2.69 16.76
C GLU A 200 0.37 3.27 15.65
N GLN A 201 0.84 4.52 15.68
CA GLN A 201 1.73 4.98 14.60
C GLN A 201 3.07 4.28 14.63
N LYS A 202 3.59 3.86 15.80
CA LYS A 202 4.72 2.92 15.80
C LYS A 202 4.29 1.60 15.19
N ILE A 203 3.36 0.84 15.76
CA ILE A 203 2.96 -0.48 15.22
C ILE A 203 2.66 -0.45 13.71
N TYR A 204 1.97 0.58 13.21
CA TYR A 204 1.65 0.70 11.78
C TYR A 204 2.80 1.24 10.94
N ALA A 205 3.56 2.28 11.36
CA ALA A 205 4.77 2.68 10.63
C ALA A 205 5.82 1.57 10.65
N ASN A 206 5.87 0.79 11.72
CA ASN A 206 6.74 -0.36 11.92
C ASN A 206 6.31 -1.51 11.01
N PHE A 207 5.03 -1.88 10.98
CA PHE A 207 4.53 -2.90 10.06
C PHE A 207 4.65 -2.46 8.60
N ASP A 208 4.44 -1.18 8.30
CA ASP A 208 4.74 -0.59 6.99
C ASP A 208 6.24 -0.70 6.65
N LEU A 209 7.15 -0.51 7.62
CA LEU A 209 8.59 -0.75 7.41
C LEU A 209 8.88 -2.22 7.10
N PHE A 210 8.18 -3.16 7.73
CA PHE A 210 8.30 -4.58 7.37
C PHE A 210 7.82 -4.86 5.95
N LEU A 211 6.67 -4.31 5.56
CA LEU A 211 6.12 -4.44 4.22
C LEU A 211 6.98 -3.73 3.16
N HIS A 212 7.56 -2.57 3.48
CA HIS A 212 8.56 -1.91 2.63
C HIS A 212 9.79 -2.79 2.43
N GLY A 213 10.24 -3.48 3.48
CA GLY A 213 11.33 -4.45 3.37
C GLY A 213 10.99 -5.59 2.41
N LEU A 214 9.79 -6.17 2.50
CA LEU A 214 9.29 -7.17 1.56
C LEU A 214 9.27 -6.63 0.12
N HIS A 215 8.72 -5.44 -0.07
CA HIS A 215 8.67 -4.78 -1.38
C HIS A 215 10.07 -4.59 -1.98
N TYR A 216 11.01 -4.02 -1.22
CA TYR A 216 12.37 -3.81 -1.70
C TYR A 216 13.10 -5.12 -1.98
N PHE A 217 12.85 -6.16 -1.17
CA PHE A 217 13.42 -7.48 -1.38
C PHE A 217 12.95 -8.07 -2.71
N ASN A 218 11.64 -8.03 -2.97
CA ASN A 218 11.04 -8.53 -4.21
C ASN A 218 11.46 -7.71 -5.43
N ALA A 219 11.66 -6.41 -5.26
CA ALA A 219 12.23 -5.51 -6.27
C ALA A 219 13.76 -5.67 -6.45
N ARG A 220 14.39 -6.67 -5.81
CA ARG A 220 15.84 -6.95 -5.84
C ARG A 220 16.72 -5.82 -5.35
N SER A 221 16.14 -4.88 -4.59
CA SER A 221 16.83 -3.77 -3.90
C SER A 221 17.21 -4.20 -2.48
N PHE A 222 18.06 -5.22 -2.37
CA PHE A 222 18.28 -5.93 -1.11
C PHE A 222 18.90 -5.08 0.01
N TRP A 223 19.73 -4.08 -0.33
CA TRP A 223 20.23 -3.12 0.66
C TRP A 223 19.09 -2.27 1.26
N ARG A 224 18.16 -1.77 0.43
CA ARG A 224 17.00 -1.02 0.92
C ARG A 224 16.04 -1.90 1.73
N ALA A 225 15.91 -3.17 1.35
CA ALA A 225 15.16 -4.15 2.14
C ALA A 225 15.76 -4.34 3.53
N HIS A 226 17.08 -4.50 3.58
CA HIS A 226 17.86 -4.55 4.83
C HIS A 226 17.62 -3.31 5.69
N GLU A 227 17.80 -2.10 5.13
CA GLU A 227 17.60 -0.85 5.87
C GLU A 227 16.18 -0.71 6.40
N ALA A 228 15.16 -1.05 5.59
CA ALA A 228 13.76 -1.00 6.02
C ALA A 228 13.51 -1.96 7.19
N TRP A 229 14.06 -3.18 7.13
CA TRP A 229 13.91 -4.14 8.21
C TRP A 229 14.77 -3.83 9.44
N GLU A 230 15.93 -3.17 9.30
CA GLU A 230 16.70 -2.65 10.44
C GLU A 230 15.94 -1.53 11.16
N LEU A 231 15.36 -0.59 10.39
CA LEU A 231 14.50 0.45 10.95
C LEU A 231 13.30 -0.17 11.67
N TYR A 232 12.66 -1.19 11.08
CA TYR A 232 11.60 -1.94 11.76
C TYR A 232 12.11 -2.61 13.03
N TRP A 233 13.28 -3.25 12.98
CA TRP A 233 13.87 -3.94 14.11
C TRP A 233 14.14 -3.03 15.32
N HIS A 234 14.61 -1.80 15.08
CA HIS A 234 14.82 -0.81 16.15
C HIS A 234 13.54 -0.40 16.89
N THR A 235 12.39 -0.66 16.29
CA THR A 235 11.09 -0.26 16.83
C THR A 235 10.39 -1.36 17.63
N LEU A 236 10.93 -2.58 17.60
CA LEU A 236 10.32 -3.76 18.22
C LEU A 236 10.79 -3.99 19.65
N VAL A 237 9.94 -4.68 20.42
CA VAL A 237 10.34 -5.29 21.70
C VAL A 237 11.27 -6.48 21.47
N GLU A 238 12.11 -6.78 22.45
CA GLU A 238 13.23 -7.74 22.33
C GLU A 238 12.77 -9.13 21.86
N GLU A 239 11.59 -9.58 22.29
CA GLU A 239 11.03 -10.88 21.92
C GLU A 239 10.76 -11.02 20.41
N LYS A 240 10.37 -9.93 19.75
CA LYS A 240 10.02 -9.93 18.31
C LYS A 240 11.20 -9.59 17.40
N LYS A 241 12.23 -8.94 17.92
CA LYS A 241 13.43 -8.54 17.18
C LYS A 241 14.10 -9.72 16.47
N ARG A 242 14.14 -10.89 17.11
CA ARG A 242 14.79 -12.08 16.55
C ARG A 242 14.11 -12.59 15.28
N ALA A 243 12.78 -12.45 15.17
CA ALA A 243 12.04 -12.78 13.96
C ALA A 243 12.42 -11.86 12.79
N VAL A 244 12.57 -10.55 13.02
CA VAL A 244 12.94 -9.60 11.96
C VAL A 244 14.40 -9.72 11.55
N GLN A 245 15.30 -10.04 12.49
CA GLN A 245 16.70 -10.30 12.19
C GLN A 245 16.89 -11.42 11.17
N PHE A 246 15.97 -12.39 11.08
CA PHE A 246 16.00 -13.38 10.00
C PHE A 246 16.03 -12.70 8.62
N PHE A 247 15.08 -11.78 8.40
CA PHE A 247 14.92 -11.08 7.13
C PHE A 247 16.09 -10.13 6.85
N ILE A 248 16.58 -9.39 7.86
CA ILE A 248 17.77 -8.54 7.76
C ILE A 248 18.98 -9.34 7.24
N GLN A 249 19.22 -10.52 7.83
CA GLN A 249 20.34 -11.37 7.43
C GLN A 249 20.14 -11.97 6.03
N TRP A 250 18.90 -12.35 5.69
CA TRP A 250 18.59 -12.88 4.35
C TRP A 250 18.72 -11.81 3.25
N SER A 251 18.20 -10.60 3.45
CA SER A 251 18.43 -9.48 2.52
C SER A 251 19.91 -9.16 2.35
N MET A 252 20.66 -9.12 3.46
CA MET A 252 22.09 -8.83 3.39
C MET A 252 22.85 -9.95 2.66
N ALA A 253 22.43 -11.20 2.80
CA ALA A 253 23.00 -12.31 2.03
C ALA A 253 22.80 -12.09 0.53
N TYR A 254 21.61 -11.72 0.08
CA TYR A 254 21.34 -11.42 -1.33
C TYR A 254 22.11 -10.21 -1.85
N TYR A 255 22.28 -9.17 -1.01
CA TYR A 255 23.15 -8.05 -1.35
C TYR A 255 24.62 -8.49 -1.53
N LYS A 256 25.13 -9.39 -0.67
CA LYS A 256 26.47 -9.98 -0.85
C LYS A 256 26.57 -10.84 -2.10
N LEU A 257 25.52 -11.56 -2.48
CA LEU A 257 25.47 -12.31 -3.74
C LEU A 257 25.58 -11.40 -4.96
N GLN A 258 24.94 -10.21 -4.94
CA GLN A 258 25.11 -9.20 -6.01
C GLN A 258 26.56 -8.73 -6.15
N GLN A 259 27.33 -8.75 -5.06
CA GLN A 259 28.75 -8.42 -5.03
C GLN A 259 29.66 -9.63 -5.32
N GLN A 260 29.09 -10.76 -5.74
CA GLN A 260 29.80 -12.04 -5.94
C GLN A 260 30.52 -12.57 -4.68
N ASN A 261 30.12 -12.10 -3.49
CA ASN A 261 30.69 -12.53 -2.22
C ASN A 261 29.90 -13.72 -1.64
N TRP A 262 30.12 -14.90 -2.24
CA TRP A 262 29.45 -16.14 -1.88
C TRP A 262 29.73 -16.62 -0.44
N LYS A 263 30.98 -16.45 0.03
CA LYS A 263 31.37 -16.84 1.40
C LYS A 263 30.63 -15.98 2.44
N GLY A 264 30.58 -14.67 2.21
CA GLY A 264 29.84 -13.74 3.06
C GLY A 264 28.34 -14.03 3.06
N ALA A 265 27.76 -14.27 1.88
CA ALA A 265 26.36 -14.66 1.77
C ALA A 265 26.03 -15.95 2.54
N ASN A 266 26.85 -17.00 2.40
CA ASN A 266 26.67 -18.25 3.14
C ASN A 266 26.70 -18.06 4.66
N SER A 267 27.63 -17.25 5.17
CA SER A 267 27.71 -16.95 6.61
C SER A 267 26.45 -16.22 7.11
N LEU A 268 25.91 -15.29 6.33
CA LEU A 268 24.68 -14.57 6.67
C LEU A 268 23.45 -15.49 6.62
N LEU A 269 23.37 -16.39 5.63
CA LEU A 269 22.30 -17.38 5.55
C LEU A 269 22.31 -18.34 6.75
N GLN A 270 23.47 -18.82 7.20
CA GLN A 270 23.57 -19.63 8.42
C GLN A 270 23.07 -18.85 9.66
N LYS A 271 23.38 -17.56 9.76
CA LYS A 271 22.86 -16.70 10.83
C LYS A 271 21.35 -16.51 10.73
N ALA A 272 20.80 -16.45 9.53
CA ALA A 272 19.36 -16.39 9.29
C ALA A 272 18.70 -17.73 9.69
N GLU A 273 19.26 -18.87 9.28
CA GLU A 273 18.77 -20.22 9.59
C GLU A 273 18.50 -20.40 11.10
N ASN A 274 19.42 -19.96 11.96
CA ASN A 274 19.27 -20.00 13.42
C ASN A 274 18.09 -19.17 13.99
N LYS A 275 17.46 -18.33 13.17
CA LYS A 275 16.33 -17.46 13.51
C LYS A 275 15.04 -17.85 12.80
N LEU A 276 15.11 -18.74 11.81
CA LEU A 276 13.98 -19.21 11.02
C LEU A 276 12.82 -19.73 11.88
N PRO A 277 13.02 -20.55 12.94
CA PRO A 277 11.91 -21.03 13.76
C PRO A 277 11.07 -19.90 14.39
N VAL A 278 11.74 -18.83 14.85
CA VAL A 278 11.05 -17.67 15.44
C VAL A 278 10.38 -16.82 14.37
N ALA A 279 11.02 -16.65 13.22
CA ALA A 279 10.43 -15.93 12.08
C ALA A 279 9.14 -16.60 11.58
N LYS A 280 9.13 -17.93 11.45
CA LYS A 280 7.94 -18.70 11.07
C LYS A 280 6.80 -18.54 12.08
N LYS A 281 7.12 -18.53 13.37
CA LYS A 281 6.12 -18.37 14.43
C LYS A 281 5.49 -16.98 14.40
N GLU A 282 6.30 -15.95 14.17
CA GLU A 282 5.83 -14.56 14.10
C GLU A 282 5.07 -14.26 12.80
N PHE A 283 5.50 -14.83 11.68
CA PHE A 283 4.92 -14.63 10.35
C PHE A 283 4.44 -15.95 9.71
N PRO A 284 3.40 -16.61 10.28
CA PRO A 284 2.97 -17.94 9.84
C PRO A 284 2.35 -17.96 8.44
N SER A 285 1.81 -16.82 7.99
CA SER A 285 1.25 -16.66 6.65
C SER A 285 2.29 -16.36 5.58
N LEU A 286 3.52 -15.98 5.96
CA LEU A 286 4.55 -15.64 4.98
C LEU A 286 4.93 -16.86 4.14
N ARG A 287 5.03 -16.64 2.85
CA ARG A 287 5.46 -17.58 1.82
C ARG A 287 6.65 -17.00 1.06
N ALA A 288 7.37 -17.89 0.40
CA ALA A 288 8.45 -17.53 -0.50
C ALA A 288 8.32 -18.38 -1.76
N ASN A 289 8.22 -17.72 -2.93
CA ASN A 289 7.93 -18.36 -4.22
C ASN A 289 6.67 -19.27 -4.16
N GLY A 290 5.60 -18.83 -3.47
CA GLY A 290 4.39 -19.62 -3.27
C GLY A 290 4.50 -20.83 -2.33
N GLN A 291 5.69 -21.12 -1.78
CA GLN A 291 5.94 -22.22 -0.84
C GLN A 291 6.01 -21.73 0.62
N LEU A 292 6.00 -22.66 1.58
CA LEU A 292 6.28 -22.32 2.97
C LEU A 292 7.66 -21.65 3.07
N LEU A 293 7.77 -20.66 3.96
CA LEU A 293 8.99 -19.86 4.13
C LEU A 293 10.24 -20.73 4.36
N GLU A 294 10.10 -21.83 5.10
CA GLU A 294 11.22 -22.71 5.41
C GLU A 294 11.73 -23.51 4.22
N ASP A 295 10.82 -24.05 3.42
CA ASP A 295 11.16 -24.90 2.28
C ASP A 295 11.97 -24.09 1.26
N ALA A 296 11.43 -22.95 0.86
CA ALA A 296 12.09 -22.01 -0.03
C ALA A 296 13.42 -21.47 0.55
N PHE A 297 13.49 -21.22 1.86
CA PHE A 297 14.74 -20.80 2.50
C PHE A 297 15.82 -21.88 2.40
N PHE A 298 15.50 -23.15 2.67
CA PHE A 298 16.46 -24.24 2.57
C PHE A 298 16.88 -24.53 1.12
N GLU A 299 15.98 -24.38 0.14
CA GLU A 299 16.34 -24.41 -1.27
C GLU A 299 17.41 -23.36 -1.61
N VAL A 300 17.22 -22.12 -1.15
CA VAL A 300 18.19 -21.03 -1.32
C VAL A 300 19.53 -21.36 -0.67
N VAL A 301 19.53 -21.84 0.59
CA VAL A 301 20.75 -22.24 1.28
C VAL A 301 21.51 -23.32 0.50
N SER A 302 20.81 -24.33 0.01
CA SER A 302 21.38 -25.42 -0.79
C SER A 302 21.97 -24.91 -2.11
N ALA A 303 21.28 -24.01 -2.80
CA ALA A 303 21.74 -23.43 -4.05
C ALA A 303 22.95 -22.52 -3.87
N VAL A 304 22.95 -21.67 -2.85
CA VAL A 304 24.05 -20.74 -2.57
C VAL A 304 25.32 -21.48 -2.15
N LYS A 305 25.21 -22.62 -1.45
CA LYS A 305 26.35 -23.53 -1.20
C LYS A 305 26.98 -24.06 -2.49
N LYS A 306 26.16 -24.27 -3.53
CA LYS A 306 26.58 -24.69 -4.88
C LYS A 306 26.90 -23.51 -5.81
N GLN A 307 27.03 -22.30 -5.26
CA GLN A 307 27.24 -21.05 -6.00
C GLN A 307 26.17 -20.79 -7.08
N LYS A 308 24.92 -21.14 -6.80
CA LYS A 308 23.76 -20.84 -7.64
C LYS A 308 22.87 -19.81 -6.97
N LEU A 309 22.41 -18.83 -7.74
CA LEU A 309 21.46 -17.82 -7.28
C LEU A 309 20.03 -18.28 -7.61
N ILE A 310 19.18 -18.38 -6.60
CA ILE A 310 17.74 -18.60 -6.78
C ILE A 310 17.02 -17.26 -6.54
N PRO A 311 16.23 -16.76 -7.50
CA PRO A 311 15.32 -15.65 -7.25
C PRO A 311 14.29 -16.02 -6.18
N VAL A 312 14.02 -15.08 -5.26
CA VAL A 312 13.00 -15.26 -4.23
C VAL A 312 12.06 -14.08 -4.27
N VAL A 313 10.77 -14.39 -4.22
CA VAL A 313 9.68 -13.45 -3.99
C VAL A 313 9.04 -13.82 -2.67
N LEU A 314 9.07 -12.90 -1.71
CA LEU A 314 8.43 -13.05 -0.40
C LEU A 314 7.00 -12.52 -0.46
N GLU A 315 6.04 -13.30 0.03
CA GLU A 315 4.61 -13.04 -0.09
C GLU A 315 3.97 -13.20 1.28
N LEU A 316 3.40 -12.13 1.83
CA LEU A 316 2.69 -12.15 3.12
C LEU A 316 1.18 -12.27 2.89
#